data_AF-A0A7C7CTA0-F1
#
_entry.id   AF-A0A7C7CTA0-F1
#
_cell.length_a   1.000
_cell.length_b   1.000
_cell.length_c   1.000
_cell.angle_alpha   90.00
_cell.angle_beta   90.00
_cell.angle_gamma   90.00
#
_symmetry.space_group_name_H-M   'P 1'
#
loop_
_entity.id
_entity.type
_entity.pdbx_description
1 polymer ?
#
loop_
_entity_poly.entity_id
_entity_poly.type
_entity_poly.pdbx_seq_one_letter_code
_entity_poly.pdbx_strand_id
1 'polypeptide(L)'
;MAGIYIILTVGLDLLSGFTGLISLGHAAFLAIGAYTSAILVDQVGLPFELSLIITPVIVGFFGLIIGFPALRIEGMYLGLTTMGFGFIVKRLIIALRKWTGGSAGLHVSSASIFGITISNDWDNYFMIYTFAILAIIIARRIVKS
;
A
#
# COMPACT_ATOMS: atom_id res chain seq x y z
N MET A 1 13.48 -2.34 4.31
CA MET A 1 12.38 -3.27 4.67
C MET A 1 11.69 -2.91 5.98
N ALA A 2 12.41 -2.74 7.09
CA ALA A 2 11.80 -2.39 8.39
C ALA A 2 10.86 -1.16 8.33
N GLY A 3 11.27 -0.07 7.66
CA GLY A 3 10.44 1.12 7.52
C GLY A 3 9.10 0.91 6.79
N ILE A 4 9.04 0.01 5.81
CA ILE A 4 7.80 -0.32 5.09
C ILE A 4 6.84 -1.05 6.04
N TYR A 5 7.34 -1.99 6.84
CA TYR A 5 6.53 -2.69 7.84
C TYR A 5 6.06 -1.79 8.97
N ILE A 6 6.83 -0.75 9.33
CA ILE A 6 6.39 0.27 10.28
C ILE A 6 5.16 1.00 9.72
N ILE A 7 5.23 1.48 8.47
CA ILE A 7 4.09 2.16 7.82
C ILE A 7 2.86 1.24 7.76
N LEU A 8 3.07 -0.02 7.37
CA LEU A 8 2.00 -1.01 7.29
C LEU A 8 1.36 -1.27 8.67
N THR A 9 2.18 -1.43 9.71
CA THR A 9 1.70 -1.67 11.07
C THR A 9 0.96 -0.45 11.62
N VAL A 10 1.39 0.77 11.31
CA VAL A 10 0.70 2.01 11.71
C VAL A 10 -0.70 2.07 11.09
N GLY A 11 -0.84 1.71 9.80
CA GLY A 11 -2.15 1.63 9.16
C GLY A 11 -3.05 0.55 9.77
N LEU A 12 -2.47 -0.60 10.12
CA LEU A 12 -3.18 -1.67 10.79
C LEU A 12 -3.59 -1.30 12.22
N ASP A 13 -2.74 -0.59 12.96
CA ASP A 13 -3.01 -0.11 14.33
C ASP A 13 -4.13 0.94 14.35
N LEU A 14 -4.13 1.86 13.38
CA LEU A 14 -5.25 2.80 13.20
C LEU A 14 -6.58 2.09 13.04
N LEU A 15 -6.61 0.99 12.27
CA LEU A 15 -7.83 0.21 12.06
C LEU A 15 -8.14 -0.63 13.30
N SER A 16 -7.26 -1.56 13.66
CA SER A 16 -7.51 -2.56 14.70
C SER A 16 -7.52 -1.97 16.11
N GLY A 17 -6.66 -1.00 16.39
CA GLY A 17 -6.52 -0.39 17.70
C GLY A 17 -7.65 0.57 18.05
N PHE A 18 -8.07 1.41 17.09
CA PHE A 18 -9.08 2.46 17.36
C PHE A 18 -10.51 2.06 16.99
N THR A 19 -10.70 1.20 16.00
CA THR A 19 -12.07 0.77 15.59
C THR A 19 -12.46 -0.60 16.15
N GLY A 20 -11.51 -1.36 16.72
CA GLY A 20 -11.73 -2.73 17.19
C GLY A 20 -11.93 -3.76 16.06
N LEU A 21 -11.75 -3.34 14.80
CA LEU A 21 -11.94 -4.18 13.62
C LEU A 21 -10.67 -4.95 13.26
N ILE A 22 -10.75 -6.28 13.24
CA ILE A 22 -9.64 -7.14 12.85
C ILE A 22 -9.56 -7.22 11.32
N SER A 23 -8.43 -6.81 10.74
CA SER A 23 -8.17 -6.90 9.30
C SER A 23 -7.04 -7.87 8.96
N LEU A 24 -7.39 -9.02 8.39
CA LEU A 24 -6.44 -10.01 7.87
C LEU A 24 -6.05 -9.75 6.40
N GLY A 25 -6.75 -8.82 5.73
CA GLY A 25 -6.55 -8.46 4.33
C GLY A 25 -5.57 -7.32 4.09
N HIS A 26 -4.90 -6.81 5.12
CA HIS A 26 -4.13 -5.56 5.02
C HIS A 26 -2.99 -5.63 3.98
N ALA A 27 -2.42 -6.83 3.79
CA ALA A 27 -1.41 -7.10 2.76
C ALA A 27 -1.93 -6.89 1.32
N ALA A 28 -3.23 -6.96 1.09
CA ALA A 28 -3.81 -6.71 -0.23
C ALA A 28 -3.76 -5.22 -0.61
N PHE A 29 -3.97 -4.30 0.33
CA PHE A 29 -3.80 -2.87 0.07
C PHE A 29 -2.34 -2.53 -0.22
N LEU A 30 -1.40 -3.15 0.50
CA LEU A 30 0.03 -3.05 0.20
C LEU A 30 0.33 -3.53 -1.23
N ALA A 31 -0.22 -4.69 -1.62
CA ALA A 31 -0.02 -5.23 -2.96
C ALA A 31 -0.59 -4.29 -4.05
N ILE A 32 -1.82 -3.79 -3.88
CA ILE A 32 -2.44 -2.86 -4.83
C ILE A 32 -1.55 -1.61 -4.98
N GLY A 33 -1.06 -1.04 -3.88
CA GLY A 33 -0.16 0.11 -3.93
C GLY A 33 1.15 -0.17 -4.64
N ALA A 34 1.81 -1.28 -4.30
CA ALA A 34 3.08 -1.67 -4.92
C ALA A 34 2.94 -1.89 -6.44
N TYR A 35 1.92 -2.62 -6.88
CA TYR A 35 1.67 -2.84 -8.31
C TYR A 35 1.25 -1.57 -9.03
N THR A 36 0.43 -0.71 -8.42
CA THR A 36 0.04 0.56 -9.02
C THR A 36 1.26 1.45 -9.26
N SER A 37 2.14 1.57 -8.26
CA SER A 37 3.37 2.36 -8.39
C SER A 37 4.31 1.78 -9.46
N ALA A 38 4.51 0.47 -9.47
CA ALA A 38 5.34 -0.22 -10.47
C ALA A 38 4.80 -0.04 -11.90
N ILE A 39 3.48 -0.15 -12.10
CA ILE A 39 2.86 0.05 -13.41
C ILE A 39 3.01 1.51 -13.86
N LEU A 40 2.80 2.48 -12.98
CA LEU A 40 2.93 3.90 -13.32
C LEU A 40 4.35 4.27 -13.75
N VAL A 41 5.35 3.75 -13.04
CA VAL A 41 6.76 4.08 -13.31
C VAL A 41 7.27 3.29 -14.52
N ASP A 42 7.15 1.96 -14.54
CA ASP A 42 7.81 1.15 -15.56
C ASP A 42 7.01 0.99 -16.86
N GLN A 43 5.67 1.03 -16.82
CA GLN A 43 4.85 0.85 -18.03
C GLN A 43 4.35 2.16 -18.60
N VAL A 44 3.93 3.10 -17.74
CA VAL A 44 3.42 4.41 -18.18
C VAL A 44 4.57 5.43 -18.33
N GLY A 45 5.72 5.20 -17.70
CA GLY A 45 6.86 6.11 -17.76
C GLY A 45 6.64 7.42 -17.00
N LEU A 46 5.72 7.42 -16.02
CA LEU A 46 5.51 8.59 -15.17
C LEU A 46 6.71 8.78 -14.24
N PRO A 47 7.08 10.05 -13.95
CA PRO A 47 8.13 10.34 -12.99
C PRO A 47 7.72 9.86 -11.59
N PHE A 48 8.70 9.42 -10.80
CA PHE A 48 8.48 8.74 -9.52
C PHE A 48 7.68 9.60 -8.53
N GLU A 49 7.87 10.92 -8.56
CA GLU A 49 7.20 11.89 -7.69
C GLU A 49 5.69 11.95 -7.95
N LEU A 50 5.28 11.85 -9.22
CA LEU A 50 3.86 11.78 -9.56
C LEU A 50 3.28 10.43 -9.14
N SER A 51 4.02 9.34 -9.37
CA SER A 51 3.60 8.01 -8.92
C SER A 51 3.40 7.96 -7.39
N LEU A 52 4.28 8.63 -6.63
CA LEU A 52 4.23 8.71 -5.18
C LEU A 52 2.95 9.38 -4.66
N ILE A 53 2.39 10.37 -5.36
CA ILE A 53 1.15 11.05 -4.97
C ILE A 53 -0.07 10.29 -5.50
N ILE A 54 -0.01 9.79 -6.74
CA ILE A 54 -1.15 9.14 -7.40
C ILE A 54 -1.44 7.78 -6.77
N THR A 55 -0.41 7.02 -6.41
CA THR A 55 -0.55 5.68 -5.82
C THR A 55 -1.40 5.66 -4.55
N PRO A 56 -1.12 6.46 -3.49
CA PRO A 56 -1.94 6.46 -2.27
C PRO A 56 -3.36 6.96 -2.52
N VAL A 57 -3.59 7.84 -3.50
CA VAL A 57 -4.96 8.26 -3.89
C VAL A 57 -5.73 7.09 -4.49
N ILE A 58 -5.11 6.32 -5.40
CA ILE A 58 -5.72 5.13 -6.00
C ILE A 58 -6.00 4.07 -4.93
N VAL A 59 -5.01 3.77 -4.08
CA VAL A 59 -5.19 2.79 -2.99
C VAL A 59 -6.26 3.26 -2.02
N GLY A 60 -6.30 4.55 -1.68
CA GLY A 60 -7.32 5.15 -0.83
C GLY A 60 -8.72 5.04 -1.43
N PHE A 61 -8.85 5.24 -2.74
CA PHE A 61 -10.11 5.06 -3.47
C PHE A 61 -10.61 3.61 -3.42
N PHE A 62 -9.75 2.63 -3.70
CA PHE A 62 -10.08 1.21 -3.52
C PHE A 62 -10.40 0.88 -2.06
N GLY A 63 -9.64 1.44 -1.13
CA GLY A 63 -9.87 1.34 0.32
C GLY A 63 -11.24 1.87 0.72
N LEU A 64 -11.72 2.95 0.12
CA LEU A 64 -13.06 3.48 0.34
C LEU A 64 -14.15 2.54 -0.18
N ILE A 65 -13.99 2.05 -1.42
CA ILE A 65 -14.94 1.12 -2.05
C ILE A 65 -15.10 -0.16 -1.23
N ILE A 66 -13.99 -0.69 -0.69
CA ILE A 66 -13.98 -1.95 0.05
C ILE A 66 -14.27 -1.71 1.54
N GLY A 67 -13.81 -0.59 2.10
CA GLY A 67 -14.01 -0.22 3.50
C GLY A 67 -15.47 0.12 3.79
N PHE A 68 -16.18 0.75 2.86
CA PHE A 68 -17.60 1.08 3.04
C PHE A 68 -18.51 -0.12 3.32
N PRO A 69 -18.48 -1.23 2.56
CA PRO A 69 -19.23 -2.44 2.90
C PRO A 69 -18.65 -3.16 4.11
N ALA A 70 -17.33 -3.09 4.34
CA ALA A 70 -16.69 -3.71 5.49
C ALA A 70 -17.18 -3.13 6.83
N LEU A 71 -17.50 -1.84 6.89
CA LEU A 71 -18.08 -1.19 8.07
C LEU A 71 -19.45 -1.75 8.48
N ARG A 72 -20.14 -2.50 7.60
CA ARG A 72 -21.44 -3.13 7.91
C ARG A 72 -21.31 -4.53 8.50
N ILE A 73 -20.09 -5.06 8.60
CA ILE A 73 -19.82 -6.43 9.06
C ILE A 73 -19.04 -6.35 10.37
N GLU A 74 -19.50 -7.06 11.39
CA GLU A 74 -18.90 -7.01 12.74
C GLU A 74 -18.20 -8.32 13.13
N GLY A 75 -17.20 -8.18 14.00
CA GLY A 75 -16.53 -9.30 14.65
C GLY A 75 -15.79 -10.25 13.70
N MET A 76 -15.97 -11.56 13.90
CA MET A 76 -15.23 -12.60 13.19
C MET A 76 -15.55 -12.66 11.68
N TYR A 77 -16.76 -12.28 11.28
CA TYR A 77 -17.17 -12.22 9.88
C TYR A 77 -16.39 -11.18 9.08
N LEU A 78 -16.00 -10.07 9.73
CA LEU A 78 -15.14 -9.07 9.11
C LEU A 78 -13.73 -9.63 8.85
N GLY A 79 -13.17 -10.34 9.82
CA GLY A 79 -11.87 -11.02 9.66
C GLY A 79 -11.86 -11.99 8.48
N LEU A 80 -12.90 -12.82 8.35
CA LEU A 80 -13.10 -13.71 7.21
C LEU A 80 -13.23 -12.95 5.87
N THR A 81 -14.00 -11.87 5.87
CA THR A 81 -14.20 -11.04 4.67
C THR A 81 -12.90 -10.39 4.19
N THR A 82 -12.11 -9.83 5.11
CA THR A 82 -10.82 -9.23 4.78
C THR A 82 -9.79 -10.27 4.31
N MET A 83 -9.80 -11.48 4.88
CA MET A 83 -8.98 -12.59 4.39
C MET A 83 -9.39 -13.00 2.96
N GLY A 84 -10.70 -13.12 2.70
CA GLY A 84 -11.24 -13.39 1.37
C GLY A 84 -10.83 -12.33 0.36
N PHE A 85 -10.90 -11.05 0.73
CA PHE A 85 -10.38 -9.94 -0.08
C PHE A 85 -8.89 -10.12 -0.38
N GLY A 86 -8.09 -10.53 0.60
CA GLY A 86 -6.68 -10.90 0.42
C GLY A 86 -6.45 -11.90 -0.71
N PHE A 87 -7.22 -12.98 -0.72
CA PHE A 87 -7.14 -14.00 -1.77
C PHE A 87 -7.62 -13.50 -3.12
N ILE A 88 -8.69 -12.71 -3.16
CA ILE A 88 -9.22 -12.14 -4.41
C ILE A 88 -8.16 -11.26 -5.06
N VAL A 89 -7.51 -10.37 -4.30
CA VAL A 89 -6.45 -9.50 -4.82
C VAL A 89 -5.25 -10.31 -5.30
N LYS A 90 -4.81 -11.30 -4.52
CA LYS A 90 -3.74 -12.22 -4.96
C LYS A 90 -4.09 -12.91 -6.27
N ARG A 91 -5.33 -13.42 -6.41
CA ARG A 91 -5.79 -14.09 -7.62
C ARG A 91 -5.87 -13.11 -8.80
N LEU A 92 -6.32 -11.89 -8.56
CA LEU A 92 -6.43 -10.84 -9.56
C LEU A 92 -5.05 -10.44 -10.11
N ILE A 93 -4.06 -10.28 -9.23
CA ILE A 93 -2.67 -10.02 -9.62
C ILE A 93 -2.14 -11.13 -10.53
N ILE A 94 -2.39 -12.40 -10.20
CA ILE A 94 -1.93 -13.53 -11.02
C ILE A 94 -2.69 -13.59 -12.35
N ALA A 95 -3.99 -13.32 -12.36
CA ALA A 95 -4.83 -13.34 -13.56
C ALA A 95 -4.46 -12.22 -14.55
N LEU A 96 -4.15 -11.02 -14.05
CA LEU A 96 -3.75 -9.84 -14.84
C LEU A 96 -2.28 -9.90 -15.28
N ARG A 97 -1.80 -11.07 -15.71
CA ARG A 97 -0.38 -11.30 -16.05
C ARG A 97 0.19 -10.28 -17.04
N LYS A 98 -0.62 -9.79 -17.97
CA LYS A 98 -0.21 -8.77 -18.96
C LYS A 98 0.25 -7.46 -18.30
N TRP A 99 -0.32 -7.10 -17.15
CA TRP A 99 -0.04 -5.85 -16.44
C TRP A 99 0.86 -6.05 -15.21
N THR A 100 0.79 -7.20 -14.54
CA THR A 100 1.49 -7.43 -13.26
C THR A 100 2.70 -8.36 -13.36
N GLY A 101 2.94 -8.98 -14.53
CA GLY A 101 3.92 -10.06 -14.66
C GLY A 101 3.47 -11.39 -14.04
N GLY A 102 2.26 -11.45 -13.47
CA GLY A 102 1.67 -12.68 -12.91
C GLY A 102 2.43 -13.16 -11.68
N SER A 103 2.81 -14.44 -11.64
CA SER A 103 3.55 -15.04 -10.52
C SER A 103 5.02 -14.60 -10.44
N ALA A 104 5.57 -14.05 -11.52
CA ALA A 104 6.97 -13.59 -11.56
C ALA A 104 7.15 -12.19 -10.94
N GLY A 105 6.05 -11.43 -10.79
CA GLY A 105 6.10 -10.03 -10.37
C GLY A 105 6.68 -9.10 -11.43
N LEU A 106 6.88 -7.84 -11.04
CA LEU A 106 7.52 -6.80 -11.86
C LEU A 106 8.91 -6.49 -11.29
N HIS A 107 9.90 -6.33 -12.16
CA HIS A 107 11.19 -5.78 -11.78
C HIS A 107 11.10 -4.26 -11.86
N VAL A 108 11.16 -3.61 -10.69
CA VAL A 108 11.02 -2.16 -10.59
C VAL A 108 12.36 -1.48 -10.76
N SER A 109 12.43 -0.53 -11.68
CA SER A 109 13.62 0.29 -11.91
C SER A 109 13.95 1.14 -10.68
N SER A 110 15.22 1.42 -10.42
CA SER A 110 15.62 2.28 -9.29
C SER A 110 14.92 3.63 -9.39
N ALA A 111 14.29 4.06 -8.29
CA ALA A 111 13.59 5.33 -8.23
C ALA A 111 14.56 6.48 -8.60
N SER A 112 14.16 7.34 -9.52
CA SER A 112 14.86 8.59 -9.80
C SER A 112 13.97 9.74 -9.34
N ILE A 113 14.55 10.65 -8.54
CA ILE A 113 13.88 11.88 -8.14
C ILE A 113 14.57 13.02 -8.91
N PHE A 114 13.83 13.74 -9.74
CA PHE A 114 14.29 14.93 -10.48
C PHE A 114 15.61 14.70 -11.26
N GLY A 115 15.76 13.53 -11.89
CA GLY A 115 16.96 13.19 -12.68
C GLY A 115 18.18 12.75 -11.85
N ILE A 116 18.07 12.68 -10.52
CA ILE A 116 19.05 12.04 -9.64
C ILE A 116 18.63 10.59 -9.46
N THR A 117 19.40 9.66 -10.01
CA THR A 117 19.19 8.23 -9.80
C THR A 117 19.52 7.88 -8.36
N ILE A 118 18.53 7.44 -7.59
CA ILE A 118 18.73 6.90 -6.25
C ILE A 118 19.36 5.52 -6.41
N SER A 119 20.68 5.50 -6.57
CA SER A 119 21.47 4.29 -6.71
C SER A 119 22.06 3.82 -5.38
N ASN A 120 22.12 4.69 -4.37
CA ASN A 120 22.64 4.36 -3.05
C ASN A 120 21.54 3.75 -2.15
N ASP A 121 21.84 2.59 -1.55
CA ASP A 121 20.99 1.96 -0.54
C ASP A 121 20.64 2.90 0.63
N TRP A 122 21.57 3.81 0.95
CA TRP A 122 21.40 4.84 1.98
C TRP A 122 20.30 5.85 1.65
N ASP A 123 20.20 6.30 0.41
CA ASP A 123 19.21 7.30 -0.01
C ASP A 123 17.80 6.69 0.00
N ASN A 124 17.68 5.43 -0.42
CA ASN A 124 16.43 4.67 -0.31
C ASN A 124 16.02 4.49 1.17
N TYR A 125 16.99 4.20 2.04
CA TYR A 125 16.76 4.11 3.47
C TYR A 125 16.21 5.44 4.03
N PHE A 126 16.87 6.57 3.78
CA PHE A 126 16.39 7.87 4.26
C PHE A 126 14.99 8.20 3.73
N MET A 127 14.72 7.94 2.45
CA MET A 127 13.40 8.15 1.86
C MET A 127 12.30 7.37 2.59
N ILE A 128 12.48 6.06 2.78
CA ILE A 128 11.48 5.23 3.47
C ILE A 128 11.24 5.73 4.90
N TYR A 129 12.29 6.10 5.63
CA TYR A 129 12.14 6.56 7.01
C TYR A 129 11.48 7.94 7.11
N THR A 130 11.71 8.85 6.15
CA THR A 130 10.97 10.12 6.08
C THR A 130 9.47 9.87 5.91
N PHE A 131 9.07 8.95 5.02
CA PHE A 131 7.66 8.57 4.87
C PHE A 131 7.11 7.85 6.10
N ALA A 132 7.91 7.02 6.77
CA ALA A 132 7.50 6.37 8.01
C ALA A 132 7.22 7.38 9.13
N ILE A 133 8.09 8.36 9.31
CA ILE A 133 7.90 9.44 10.29
C ILE A 133 6.64 10.26 9.95
N LEU A 134 6.47 10.63 8.68
CA LEU A 134 5.27 11.35 8.22
C LEU A 134 3.98 10.55 8.48
N ALA A 135 3.98 9.24 8.16
CA ALA A 135 2.84 8.36 8.40
C ALA A 135 2.49 8.30 9.90
N ILE A 136 3.48 8.21 10.79
CA ILE A 136 3.28 8.22 12.24
C ILE A 136 2.70 9.57 12.70
N ILE A 137 3.23 10.69 12.20
CA ILE A 137 2.73 12.03 12.58
C ILE A 137 1.27 12.19 12.16
N ILE A 138 0.93 11.80 10.93
CA ILE A 138 -0.44 11.88 10.40
C ILE A 138 -1.36 10.96 11.23
N ALA A 139 -0.96 9.72 11.47
CA ALA A 139 -1.72 8.78 12.29
C ALA A 139 -2.01 9.34 13.69
N ARG A 140 -0.99 9.89 14.37
CA ARG A 140 -1.16 10.52 15.68
C ARG A 140 -2.09 11.73 15.65
N ARG A 141 -2.09 12.49 14.56
CA ARG A 141 -2.98 13.65 14.40
C ARG A 141 -4.43 13.22 14.22
N ILE A 142 -4.69 12.16 13.45
CA ILE A 142 -6.03 11.61 13.26
C ILE A 142 -6.59 11.07 14.59
N VAL A 143 -5.77 10.37 15.37
CA VAL A 143 -6.17 9.82 16.67
C VAL A 143 -6.52 10.89 17.71
N LYS A 144 -5.84 12.03 17.66
CA LYS A 144 -6.07 13.15 18.58
C LYS A 144 -7.19 14.09 18.16
N SER A 145 -7.71 13.94 16.93
CA SER A 145 -8.77 14.79 16.37
C SER A 145 -10.15 14.24 16.65
#